data_AF-A0A2M7N9X5-F1
#
_entry.id   AF-A0A2M7N9X5-F1
#
_cell.length_a   1.000
_cell.length_b   1.000
_cell.length_c   1.000
_cell.angle_alpha   90.00
_cell.angle_beta   90.00
_cell.angle_gamma   90.00
#
_symmetry.space_group_name_H-M   'P 1'
#
loop_
_entity.id
_entity.type
_entity.pdbx_description
1 polymer ?
#
loop_
_entity_poly.entity_id
_entity_poly.type
_entity_poly.pdbx_seq_one_letter_code
_entity_poly.pdbx_strand_id
1 'polypeptide(L)' 'GARLGYGGGFYDKLLANVSPRTARVAAAYTLQLVAQLPQEATDIKVGWIVTEEETINCLTIRNS' A
#
# COMPACT_ATOMS: atom_id res chain seq x y z
N GLY A 1 0.95 -1.90 -4.31
CA GLY A 1 1.16 -1.41 -2.93
C GLY A 1 1.00 0.10 -2.75
N ALA A 2 0.80 0.89 -3.81
CA ALA A 2 0.31 2.25 -3.64
C ALA A 2 -1.17 2.22 -3.25
N ARG A 3 -1.63 3.24 -2.53
CA ARG A 3 -2.99 3.33 -2.01
C ARG A 3 -3.51 4.75 -2.19
N LEU A 4 -4.79 4.90 -2.51
CA LEU A 4 -5.48 6.18 -2.47
C LEU A 4 -6.35 6.19 -1.21
N GLY A 5 -5.99 7.02 -0.23
CA GLY A 5 -6.80 7.20 0.97
C GLY A 5 -8.00 8.13 0.72
N TYR A 6 -8.83 8.33 1.74
CA TYR A 6 -9.96 9.28 1.74
C TYR A 6 -9.56 10.77 1.60
N GLY A 7 -8.30 11.08 1.29
CA GLY A 7 -7.71 12.42 1.37
C GLY A 7 -7.13 12.76 2.75
N GLY A 8 -6.15 13.66 2.80
CA GLY A 8 -5.60 14.21 4.06
C GLY A 8 -4.38 13.49 4.67
N GLY A 9 -3.81 12.48 3.99
CA GLY A 9 -2.56 11.83 4.41
C GLY A 9 -2.63 11.09 5.76
N PHE A 10 -3.83 10.69 6.20
CA PHE A 10 -4.05 10.05 7.50
C PHE A 10 -3.17 8.81 7.69
N TYR A 11 -3.15 7.93 6.70
CA TYR A 11 -2.34 6.72 6.73
C TYR A 11 -0.83 7.02 6.58
N ASP A 12 -0.44 8.06 5.84
CA ASP A 12 0.98 8.43 5.72
C ASP A 12 1.51 8.93 7.05
N LYS A 13 0.73 9.73 7.79
CA LYS A 13 1.06 10.16 9.16
C LYS A 13 1.14 8.99 10.13
N LEU A 14 0.21 8.03 10.03
CA LEU A 14 0.22 6.82 10.85
C LEU A 14 1.46 5.96 10.58
N LEU A 15 1.81 5.78 9.31
CA LEU A 15 2.90 4.91 8.89
C LEU A 15 4.30 5.56 8.96
N ALA A 16 4.38 6.90 9.02
CA ALA A 16 5.64 7.63 9.11
C ALA A 16 6.43 7.27 10.37
N ASN A 17 5.76 6.99 11.48
CA ASN A 17 6.40 6.65 12.76
C ASN A 17 6.62 5.14 12.94
N VAL A 18 6.25 4.32 11.95
CA VAL A 18 6.41 2.87 12.01
C VAL A 18 7.79 2.48 11.51
N SER A 19 8.53 1.73 12.32
CA SER A 19 9.86 1.22 11.99
C SER A 19 9.88 0.59 10.59
N PRO A 20 10.89 0.87 9.75
CA PRO A 20 11.02 0.28 8.41
C PRO A 20 11.03 -1.25 8.39
N ARG A 21 11.38 -1.89 9.52
CA ARG A 21 11.38 -3.36 9.66
C ARG A 21 9.98 -3.94 9.92
N THR A 22 9.00 -3.10 10.23
CA THR A 22 7.64 -3.54 10.50
C THR A 22 6.96 -3.91 9.19
N ALA A 23 6.36 -5.10 9.14
CA ALA A 23 5.55 -5.49 7.99
C ALA A 23 4.35 -4.54 7.85
N ARG A 24 4.22 -3.93 6.67
CA ARG A 24 3.08 -3.07 6.31
C ARG A 24 2.17 -3.86 5.40
N VAL A 25 0.97 -4.17 5.89
CA VAL A 25 -0.05 -4.95 5.18
C VAL A 25 -1.30 -4.11 5.06
N ALA A 26 -1.86 -4.01 3.85
CA ALA A 26 -3.17 -3.41 3.63
C ALA A 26 -4.22 -4.50 3.46
N ALA A 27 -5.36 -4.35 4.15
CA ALA A 27 -6.58 -5.08 3.81
C ALA A 27 -7.36 -4.25 2.79
N ALA A 28 -7.86 -4.91 1.74
CA ALA A 28 -8.68 -4.30 0.70
C ALA A 28 -9.65 -5.34 0.14
N TYR A 29 -10.73 -4.90 -0.50
CA TYR A 29 -11.53 -5.79 -1.33
C TYR A 29 -10.90 -5.98 -2.72
N THR A 30 -11.12 -7.13 -3.36
CA THR A 30 -10.63 -7.36 -4.73
C THR A 30 -11.14 -6.30 -5.70
N LEU A 31 -12.39 -5.83 -5.53
CA LEU A 31 -12.98 -4.74 -6.33
C LEU A 31 -12.27 -3.38 -6.20
N GLN A 32 -11.44 -3.19 -5.16
CA GLN A 32 -10.66 -1.97 -4.94
C GLN A 32 -9.28 -2.03 -5.60
N LEU A 33 -8.89 -3.18 -6.15
CA LEU A 33 -7.65 -3.34 -6.89
C LEU A 33 -7.81 -2.71 -8.28
N VAL A 34 -6.88 -1.81 -8.61
CA VAL A 34 -6.78 -1.18 -9.93
C VAL A 34 -5.36 -1.31 -10.45
N ALA A 35 -5.20 -1.35 -11.77
CA ALA A 35 -3.89 -1.52 -12.40
C ALA A 35 -2.92 -0.36 -12.07
N GLN A 36 -3.44 0.86 -11.96
CA GLN A 36 -2.65 2.06 -11.71
C GLN A 36 -3.41 3.04 -10.82
N LEU A 37 -2.66 3.70 -9.93
CA LEU A 37 -3.12 4.83 -9.14
C LEU A 37 -2.13 5.99 -9.33
N PRO A 38 -2.61 7.25 -9.36
CA PRO A 38 -1.73 8.39 -9.20
C PRO A 38 -0.97 8.27 -7.87
N GLN A 39 0.32 8.55 -7.92
CA GLN A 39 1.24 8.44 -6.78
C GLN A 39 2.04 9.72 -6.66
N GLU A 40 2.14 10.22 -5.44
CA GLU A 40 3.04 11.30 -5.08
C GLU A 40 4.32 10.75 -4.46
N ALA A 41 5.42 11.51 -4.53
CA ALA A 41 6.70 11.11 -3.95
C ALA A 41 6.64 10.88 -2.43
N THR A 42 5.63 11.48 -1.77
CA THR A 42 5.39 11.37 -0.33
C THR A 42 4.59 10.13 0.07
N ASP A 43 4.06 9.37 -0.87
CA ASP A 43 3.17 8.24 -0.58
C ASP A 43 3.95 7.05 0.01
N ILE A 44 3.54 6.59 1.18
CA ILE A 44 4.16 5.42 1.82
C ILE A 44 3.55 4.14 1.25
N LYS A 45 4.35 3.30 0.60
CA LYS A 45 3.91 2.00 0.07
C LYS A 45 3.77 0.93 1.15
N VAL A 46 2.83 0.01 0.96
CA VAL A 46 2.74 -1.25 1.73
C VAL A 46 3.51 -2.38 1.04
N GLY A 47 3.99 -3.33 1.82
CA GLY A 47 4.69 -4.51 1.30
C GLY A 47 3.75 -5.62 0.86
N TRP A 48 2.53 -5.66 1.42
CA TRP A 48 1.53 -6.68 1.12
C TRP A 48 0.14 -6.08 1.02
N ILE A 49 -0.69 -6.66 0.15
CA ILE A 49 -2.13 -6.42 0.09
C ILE A 49 -2.82 -7.77 0.28
N VAL A 50 -3.82 -7.83 1.16
CA VAL A 50 -4.65 -9.01 1.39
C VAL A 50 -6.08 -8.66 0.99
N THR A 51 -6.67 -9.47 0.12
CA THR A 51 -8.08 -9.40 -0.25
C THR A 51 -8.82 -10.66 0.16
N GLU A 52 -10.13 -10.68 -0.09
CA GLU A 52 -10.97 -11.86 0.08
C GLU A 52 -10.63 -13.00 -0.90
N GLU A 53 -9.87 -12.72 -1.97
CA GLU A 53 -9.49 -13.71 -2.99
C GLU A 53 -8.01 -14.13 -2.91
N GLU A 54 -7.10 -13.20 -2.58
CA GLU A 54 -5.66 -13.48 -2.65
C GLU A 54 -4.79 -12.61 -1.71
N THR A 55 -3.50 -12.97 -1.64
CA THR A 55 -2.47 -12.18 -0.95
C THR A 55 -1.36 -11.80 -1.93
N ILE A 56 -1.17 -10.49 -2.12
CA ILE A 56 -0.29 -9.91 -3.13
C ILE A 56 0.99 -9.37 -2.47
N ASN A 57 2.15 -9.89 -2.89
CA ASN A 57 3.46 -9.37 -2.49
C ASN A 57 3.85 -8.17 -3.37
N CYS A 58 3.93 -6.98 -2.76
CA CYS A 58 4.27 -5.74 -3.44
C CYS A 58 5.79 -5.42 -3.42
N LEU A 59 6.60 -6.15 -2.65
CA LEU A 59 8.04 -5.90 -2.49
C LEU A 59 8.87 -6.51 -3.63
N THR A 60 8.31 -7.48 -4.35
CA THR A 60 9.00 -8.20 -5.44
C THR A 60 8.89 -7.46 -6.78
N ILE A 61 8.16 -6.34 -6.86
CA ILE A 61 8.13 -5.48 -8.05
C ILE A 61 9.34 -4.54 -8.01
N ARG A 62 10.55 -5.11 -8.16
CA ARG A 62 11.72 -4.35 -8.60
C ARG A 62 11.87 -4.62 -10.09
N ASN A 63 11.23 -3.78 -10.91
CA ASN A 63 11.53 -3.75 -12.33
C ASN A 63 13.02 -3.42 -12.50
N SER A 64 13.72 -4.24 -13.28
CA SER A 64 15.02 -3.91 -13.87
C SER A 64 14.90 -2.73 -14.83
#